data_AF-A0A6G6IPZ3-F1
#
_entry.id   AF-A0A6G6IPZ3-F1
#
_cell.length_a   1.000
_cell.length_b   1.000
_cell.length_c   1.000
_cell.angle_alpha   90.00
_cell.angle_beta   90.00
_cell.angle_gamma   90.00
#
_symmetry.space_group_name_H-M   'P 1'
#
loop_
_entity.id
_entity.type
_entity.pdbx_description
1 polymer ?
#
loop_
_entity_poly.entity_id
_entity_poly.type
_entity_poly.pdbx_seq_one_letter_code
_entity_poly.pdbx_strand_id
1 'polypeptide(L)'
;MKVIKQLPAAAVFDPSARRDVILPAAGERQNALRKGEDKGESAAQMARGAQKSGSFNLQLNQQLSSMQSADSYLGDLQDRLGGLKLNLSRELSAPQSQDREGVRQATRQVNELLEQRAQRSDGSLDANFRLRLNEPVRSRFSLEGLESVDAIQRSGKETLLFSAGRQLAEPAAVVLDDGMSTEQVLRRFNATLGQAGIRAELDSDGALKFSAPEADWQQLKGQLAVQGEGKLFAKGKNTRLKSQEEGLLAFPTEIRTDAFREQRQLLDSVVSALDRIGGLRDQLRHRQDDIRDFLDRHASEDEREWAHTFAASMLDRMGRSATHYSAAAQTVVAQANLSRFAVVSLLA
;
A
#
# COMPACT_ATOMS: atom_id res chain seq x y z
N MET A 1 27.03 -38.46 -6.27
CA MET A 1 26.57 -39.75 -5.70
C MET A 1 26.56 -39.64 -4.17
N LYS A 2 25.50 -40.15 -3.53
CA LYS A 2 25.31 -40.42 -2.08
C LYS A 2 24.93 -39.25 -1.14
N VAL A 3 23.62 -39.18 -0.94
CA VAL A 3 22.89 -38.77 0.28
C VAL A 3 23.18 -39.72 1.43
N ILE A 4 23.37 -39.23 2.67
CA ILE A 4 22.96 -39.81 3.98
C ILE A 4 22.89 -38.62 4.97
N LYS A 5 21.77 -38.11 5.48
CA LYS A 5 20.63 -38.64 6.27
C LYS A 5 20.88 -38.66 7.80
N GLN A 6 20.25 -37.66 8.46
CA GLN A 6 19.58 -37.62 9.78
C GLN A 6 20.37 -37.88 11.08
N LEU A 7 20.08 -37.19 12.20
CA LEU A 7 19.01 -37.43 13.21
C LEU A 7 19.24 -36.40 14.39
N PRO A 8 18.44 -36.32 15.50
CA PRO A 8 17.11 -36.90 15.82
C PRO A 8 16.11 -35.90 16.46
N ALA A 9 14.91 -36.44 16.71
CA ALA A 9 13.77 -35.89 17.44
C ALA A 9 13.90 -35.97 18.98
N ALA A 10 13.10 -35.16 19.68
CA ALA A 10 12.59 -35.40 21.03
C ALA A 10 11.05 -35.40 20.92
N ALA A 11 10.34 -36.51 21.18
CA ALA A 11 9.93 -37.03 22.50
C ALA A 11 9.06 -36.01 23.25
N VAL A 12 7.88 -36.28 23.80
CA VAL A 12 7.08 -37.46 24.17
C VAL A 12 5.70 -36.87 24.54
N PHE A 13 4.60 -37.62 24.40
CA PHE A 13 3.54 -37.79 25.42
C PHE A 13 2.30 -38.43 24.79
N ASP A 14 2.08 -39.67 25.18
CA ASP A 14 0.81 -40.39 25.14
C ASP A 14 0.62 -40.94 26.56
N PRO A 15 -0.55 -40.78 27.18
CA PRO A 15 -1.17 -42.00 27.67
C PRO A 15 -2.71 -41.93 27.63
N SER A 16 -3.35 -42.93 27.03
CA SER A 16 -4.21 -43.88 27.76
C SER A 16 -4.75 -44.95 26.84
N ALA A 17 -4.29 -46.17 27.11
CA ALA A 17 -4.72 -47.41 26.50
C ALA A 17 -6.12 -47.86 26.96
N ARG A 18 -6.85 -48.52 26.04
CA ARG A 18 -7.45 -49.87 26.15
C ARG A 18 -8.82 -49.94 25.48
N ARG A 19 -8.90 -50.64 24.35
CA ARG A 19 -9.47 -52.00 24.25
C ARG A 19 -9.53 -52.43 22.78
N ASP A 20 -8.72 -53.42 22.44
CA ASP A 20 -8.88 -54.24 21.26
C ASP A 20 -10.17 -55.06 21.35
N VAL A 21 -10.98 -55.00 20.29
CA VAL A 21 -11.91 -56.05 19.91
C VAL A 21 -11.65 -56.35 18.44
N ILE A 22 -11.10 -57.53 18.18
CA ILE A 22 -10.86 -58.07 16.85
C ILE A 22 -12.10 -58.90 16.45
N LEU A 23 -12.62 -58.66 15.23
CA LEU A 23 -13.26 -59.59 14.26
C LEU A 23 -14.16 -58.78 13.27
N PRO A 24 -14.46 -59.26 12.04
CA PRO A 24 -13.57 -59.57 10.92
C PRO A 24 -13.90 -58.72 9.65
N ALA A 25 -12.98 -58.79 8.68
CA ALA A 25 -13.00 -58.28 7.29
C ALA A 25 -14.30 -57.66 6.71
N ALA A 26 -14.23 -56.36 6.37
CA ALA A 26 -15.10 -55.72 5.38
C ALA A 26 -14.30 -54.67 4.57
N GLY A 27 -13.41 -55.16 3.70
CA GLY A 27 -12.44 -54.36 2.94
C GLY A 27 -12.98 -53.52 1.77
N GLU A 28 -14.29 -53.35 1.60
CA GLU A 28 -14.84 -52.73 0.37
C GLU A 28 -15.66 -51.45 0.58
N ARG A 29 -15.92 -51.02 1.82
CA ARG A 29 -16.69 -49.79 2.08
C ARG A 29 -15.87 -48.53 2.36
N GLN A 30 -14.57 -48.64 2.67
CA GLN A 30 -13.72 -47.48 3.00
C GLN A 30 -13.14 -46.77 1.75
N ASN A 31 -13.10 -47.43 0.58
CA ASN A 31 -12.60 -46.82 -0.65
C ASN A 31 -13.60 -45.88 -1.34
N ALA A 32 -14.89 -45.96 -1.02
CA ALA A 32 -15.91 -45.06 -1.57
C ALA A 32 -16.01 -43.72 -0.82
N LEU A 33 -15.64 -43.69 0.47
CA LEU A 33 -15.66 -42.47 1.29
C LEU A 33 -14.36 -41.65 1.14
N ARG A 34 -13.19 -42.30 1.07
CA ARG A 34 -11.91 -41.61 0.79
C ARG A 34 -11.85 -40.92 -0.58
N LYS A 35 -12.52 -41.47 -1.59
CA LYS A 35 -12.55 -40.90 -2.95
C LYS A 35 -13.49 -39.69 -3.08
N GLY A 36 -14.36 -39.47 -2.10
CA GLY A 36 -15.21 -38.29 -1.99
C GLY A 36 -14.52 -37.12 -1.26
N GLU A 37 -13.71 -37.43 -0.24
CA GLU A 37 -12.95 -36.43 0.54
C GLU A 37 -11.82 -35.77 -0.28
N ASP A 38 -11.07 -36.56 -1.07
CA ASP A 38 -10.00 -36.04 -1.96
C ASP A 38 -10.54 -35.07 -3.04
N LYS A 39 -11.76 -35.30 -3.52
CA LYS A 39 -12.43 -34.42 -4.50
C LYS A 39 -12.94 -33.13 -3.87
N GLY A 40 -13.36 -33.18 -2.60
CA GLY A 40 -13.77 -32.00 -1.83
C GLY A 40 -12.59 -31.10 -1.47
N GLU A 41 -11.46 -31.68 -1.08
CA GLU A 41 -10.23 -30.94 -0.75
C GLU A 41 -9.59 -30.31 -1.99
N SER A 42 -9.58 -31.01 -3.14
CA SER A 42 -9.05 -30.48 -4.40
C SER A 42 -9.93 -29.35 -4.97
N ALA A 43 -11.26 -29.49 -4.91
CA ALA A 43 -12.19 -28.41 -5.30
C ALA A 43 -12.13 -27.20 -4.34
N ALA A 44 -11.95 -27.43 -3.04
CA ALA A 44 -11.77 -26.37 -2.05
C ALA A 44 -10.41 -25.67 -2.17
N GLN A 45 -9.34 -26.38 -2.58
CA GLN A 45 -8.05 -25.78 -2.91
C GLN A 45 -8.09 -24.97 -4.21
N MET A 46 -8.77 -25.45 -5.25
CA MET A 46 -8.98 -24.70 -6.50
C MET A 46 -9.83 -23.46 -6.27
N ALA A 47 -10.90 -23.54 -5.46
CA ALA A 47 -11.69 -22.39 -5.07
C ALA A 47 -10.87 -21.39 -4.23
N ARG A 48 -10.02 -21.85 -3.30
CA ARG A 48 -9.12 -20.98 -2.53
C ARG A 48 -8.02 -20.35 -3.39
N GLY A 49 -7.54 -21.02 -4.44
CA GLY A 49 -6.61 -20.47 -5.43
C GLY A 49 -7.25 -19.36 -6.27
N ALA A 50 -8.46 -19.61 -6.79
CA ALA A 50 -9.23 -18.64 -7.57
C ALA A 50 -9.66 -17.40 -6.76
N GLN A 51 -9.94 -17.56 -5.46
CA GLN A 51 -10.25 -16.43 -4.58
C GLN A 51 -9.01 -15.57 -4.28
N LYS A 52 -7.83 -16.18 -4.13
CA LYS A 52 -6.56 -15.46 -3.92
C LYS A 52 -6.09 -14.71 -5.17
N SER A 53 -6.23 -15.30 -6.35
CA SER A 53 -5.92 -14.63 -7.61
C SER A 53 -6.89 -13.46 -7.88
N GLY A 54 -8.18 -13.60 -7.54
CA GLY A 54 -9.14 -12.50 -7.63
C GLY A 54 -8.79 -11.28 -6.77
N SER A 55 -8.38 -11.50 -5.50
CA SER A 55 -7.95 -10.41 -4.61
C SER A 55 -6.65 -9.74 -5.06
N PHE A 56 -5.70 -10.52 -5.60
CA PHE A 56 -4.42 -10.01 -6.10
C PHE A 56 -4.61 -9.12 -7.33
N ASN A 57 -5.44 -9.57 -8.29
CA ASN A 57 -5.78 -8.77 -9.47
C ASN A 57 -6.50 -7.46 -9.11
N LEU A 58 -7.39 -7.49 -8.11
CA LEU A 58 -8.06 -6.26 -7.64
C LEU A 58 -7.07 -5.26 -7.04
N GLN A 59 -6.14 -5.73 -6.19
CA GLN A 59 -5.11 -4.87 -5.61
C GLN A 59 -4.19 -4.29 -6.68
N LEU A 60 -3.77 -5.09 -7.66
CA LEU A 60 -2.92 -4.62 -8.75
C LEU A 60 -3.60 -3.58 -9.63
N ASN A 61 -4.89 -3.77 -9.92
CA ASN A 61 -5.69 -2.78 -10.65
C ASN A 61 -5.82 -1.46 -9.89
N GLN A 62 -6.02 -1.51 -8.56
CA GLN A 62 -6.03 -0.32 -7.71
C GLN A 62 -4.66 0.39 -7.74
N GLN A 63 -3.56 -0.37 -7.64
CA GLN A 63 -2.21 0.17 -7.74
C GLN A 63 -1.99 0.85 -9.09
N LEU A 64 -2.33 0.18 -10.21
CA LEU A 64 -2.18 0.75 -11.54
C LEU A 64 -3.03 2.02 -11.73
N SER A 65 -4.27 2.02 -11.23
CA SER A 65 -5.16 3.18 -11.28
C SER A 65 -4.58 4.37 -10.49
N SER A 66 -4.08 4.13 -9.27
CA SER A 66 -3.43 5.17 -8.47
C SER A 66 -2.14 5.68 -9.11
N MET A 67 -1.36 4.81 -9.76
CA MET A 67 -0.18 5.19 -10.54
C MET A 67 -0.54 6.04 -11.76
N GLN A 68 -1.65 5.75 -12.44
CA GLN A 68 -2.13 6.54 -13.58
C GLN A 68 -2.60 7.92 -13.14
N SER A 69 -3.36 8.01 -12.03
CA SER A 69 -3.74 9.29 -11.43
C SER A 69 -2.53 10.12 -11.02
N ALA A 70 -1.50 9.48 -10.43
CA ALA A 70 -0.25 10.12 -10.10
C ALA A 70 0.48 10.66 -11.35
N ASP A 71 0.62 9.86 -12.42
CA ASP A 71 1.30 10.31 -13.66
C ASP A 71 0.54 11.46 -14.34
N SER A 72 -0.80 11.37 -14.40
CA SER A 72 -1.63 12.44 -14.95
C SER A 72 -1.45 13.75 -14.17
N TYR A 73 -1.47 13.69 -12.84
CA TYR A 73 -1.24 14.86 -12.00
C TYR A 73 0.18 15.43 -12.20
N LEU A 74 1.21 14.58 -12.22
CA LEU A 74 2.59 15.02 -12.44
C LEU A 74 2.79 15.61 -13.84
N GLY A 75 2.08 15.10 -14.85
CA GLY A 75 2.05 15.65 -16.20
C GLY A 75 1.50 17.07 -16.25
N ASP A 76 0.32 17.27 -15.67
CA ASP A 76 -0.29 18.60 -15.58
C ASP A 76 0.60 19.60 -14.81
N LEU A 77 1.25 19.13 -13.74
CA LEU A 77 2.16 19.96 -12.95
C LEU A 77 3.41 20.34 -13.75
N GLN A 78 3.98 19.40 -14.50
CA GLN A 78 5.11 19.65 -15.39
C GLN A 78 4.76 20.68 -16.47
N ASP A 79 3.58 20.58 -17.08
CA ASP A 79 3.15 21.50 -18.12
C ASP A 79 2.96 22.93 -17.57
N ARG A 80 2.34 23.07 -16.38
CA ARG A 80 2.17 24.37 -15.72
C ARG A 80 3.50 24.99 -15.29
N LEU A 81 4.41 24.18 -14.74
CA LEU A 81 5.76 24.63 -14.39
C LEU A 81 6.56 25.04 -15.63
N GLY A 82 6.40 24.32 -16.75
CA GLY A 82 6.98 24.68 -18.04
C GLY A 82 6.49 26.04 -18.54
N GLY A 83 5.18 26.28 -18.44
CA GLY A 83 4.58 27.59 -18.72
C GLY A 83 5.12 28.71 -17.81
N LEU A 84 5.23 28.45 -16.51
CA LEU A 84 5.79 29.40 -15.54
C LEU A 84 7.27 29.73 -15.86
N LYS A 85 8.08 28.72 -16.19
CA LYS A 85 9.48 28.89 -16.62
C LYS A 85 9.58 29.81 -17.84
N LEU A 86 8.73 29.61 -18.84
CA LEU A 86 8.71 30.44 -20.06
C LEU A 86 8.32 31.90 -19.73
N ASN A 87 7.30 32.11 -18.90
CA ASN A 87 6.87 33.43 -18.47
C ASN A 87 7.98 34.17 -17.69
N LEU A 88 8.60 33.49 -16.72
CA LEU A 88 9.74 34.03 -15.96
C LEU A 88 10.93 34.35 -16.86
N SER A 89 11.25 33.49 -17.82
CA SER A 89 12.37 33.73 -18.76
C SER A 89 12.13 34.94 -19.66
N ARG A 90 10.88 35.15 -20.09
CA ARG A 90 10.47 36.34 -20.87
C ARG A 90 10.54 37.61 -20.02
N GLU A 91 10.04 37.58 -18.79
CA GLU A 91 10.09 38.71 -17.85
C GLU A 91 11.54 39.12 -17.55
N LEU A 92 12.42 38.14 -17.29
CA LEU A 92 13.84 38.37 -17.05
C LEU A 92 14.59 38.93 -18.26
N SER A 93 14.16 38.58 -19.48
CA SER A 93 14.78 39.05 -20.72
C SER A 93 14.25 40.44 -21.15
N ALA A 94 13.01 40.79 -20.79
CA ALA A 94 12.36 42.06 -21.14
C ALA A 94 11.57 42.67 -19.96
N PRO A 95 12.26 43.29 -18.98
CA PRO A 95 11.65 43.77 -17.72
C PRO A 95 10.60 44.90 -17.86
N GLN A 96 10.54 45.55 -19.04
CA GLN A 96 9.55 46.58 -19.37
C GLN A 96 8.22 46.01 -19.89
N SER A 97 8.13 44.71 -20.13
CA SER A 97 6.89 44.08 -20.58
C SER A 97 5.87 43.97 -19.44
N GLN A 98 4.59 44.27 -19.74
CA GLN A 98 3.46 44.17 -18.80
C GLN A 98 3.08 42.72 -18.42
N ASP A 99 3.92 41.71 -18.72
CA ASP A 99 3.64 40.29 -18.49
C ASP A 99 3.77 39.86 -17.02
N ARG A 100 3.96 40.83 -16.11
CA ARG A 100 4.04 40.63 -14.66
C ARG A 100 2.78 39.98 -14.09
N GLU A 101 1.62 40.34 -14.63
CA GLU A 101 0.35 39.71 -14.23
C GLU A 101 0.27 38.25 -14.72
N GLY A 102 0.83 37.96 -15.90
CA GLY A 102 0.93 36.61 -16.44
C GLY A 102 1.80 35.69 -15.58
N VAL A 103 2.93 36.19 -15.07
CA VAL A 103 3.77 35.45 -14.11
C VAL A 103 3.04 35.22 -12.79
N ARG A 104 2.42 36.25 -12.20
CA ARG A 104 1.64 36.11 -10.95
C ARG A 104 0.47 35.14 -11.09
N GLN A 105 -0.21 35.18 -12.22
CA GLN A 105 -1.32 34.26 -12.52
C GLN A 105 -0.79 32.83 -12.68
N ALA A 106 0.30 32.63 -13.42
CA ALA A 106 0.92 31.31 -13.59
C ALA A 106 1.40 30.73 -12.25
N THR A 107 2.00 31.55 -11.38
CA THR A 107 2.41 31.11 -10.03
C THR A 107 1.20 30.71 -9.18
N ARG A 108 0.12 31.50 -9.19
CA ARG A 108 -1.14 31.14 -8.50
C ARG A 108 -1.70 29.82 -9.01
N GLN A 109 -1.77 29.63 -10.33
CA GLN A 109 -2.26 28.39 -10.94
C GLN A 109 -1.41 27.15 -10.62
N VAL A 110 -0.11 27.32 -10.43
CA VAL A 110 0.79 26.23 -9.98
C VAL A 110 0.53 25.93 -8.50
N ASN A 111 0.45 26.93 -7.64
CA ASN A 111 0.16 26.75 -6.22
C ASN A 111 -1.21 26.09 -5.99
N GLU A 112 -2.26 26.51 -6.71
CA GLU A 112 -3.58 25.88 -6.68
C GLU A 112 -3.51 24.40 -7.07
N LEU A 113 -2.71 24.05 -8.09
CA LEU A 113 -2.52 22.66 -8.49
C LEU A 113 -1.77 21.86 -7.41
N LEU A 114 -0.77 22.45 -6.77
CA LEU A 114 -0.01 21.84 -5.67
C LEU A 114 -0.90 21.56 -4.45
N GLU A 115 -1.84 22.44 -4.13
CA GLU A 115 -2.84 22.24 -3.07
C GLU A 115 -3.81 21.10 -3.43
N GLN A 116 -4.15 20.94 -4.71
CA GLN A 116 -5.02 19.87 -5.20
C GLN A 116 -4.32 18.51 -5.33
N ARG A 117 -3.03 18.39 -4.97
CA ARG A 117 -2.23 17.16 -5.10
C ARG A 117 -2.94 15.94 -4.53
N ALA A 118 -3.35 15.99 -3.27
CA ALA A 118 -3.92 14.83 -2.58
C ALA A 118 -5.20 14.35 -3.27
N GLN A 119 -6.04 15.27 -3.76
CA GLN A 119 -7.28 14.92 -4.46
C GLN A 119 -7.03 14.38 -5.86
N ARG A 120 -6.14 15.00 -6.64
CA ARG A 120 -5.91 14.62 -8.05
C ARG A 120 -5.03 13.38 -8.21
N SER A 121 -4.17 13.10 -7.24
CA SER A 121 -3.35 11.89 -7.19
C SER A 121 -4.00 10.73 -6.42
N ASP A 122 -5.25 10.87 -5.99
CA ASP A 122 -5.97 9.87 -5.17
C ASP A 122 -5.19 9.46 -3.90
N GLY A 123 -4.51 10.43 -3.28
CA GLY A 123 -3.70 10.20 -2.08
C GLY A 123 -2.49 9.30 -2.29
N SER A 124 -2.02 9.10 -3.53
CA SER A 124 -0.85 8.25 -3.83
C SER A 124 0.48 9.00 -3.79
N LEU A 125 0.48 10.34 -3.80
CA LEU A 125 1.70 11.17 -3.77
C LEU A 125 1.81 11.98 -2.47
N ASP A 126 2.94 11.82 -1.79
CA ASP A 126 3.28 12.67 -0.63
C ASP A 126 3.71 14.09 -1.02
N ALA A 127 3.92 14.96 -0.03
CA ALA A 127 4.36 16.35 -0.26
C ALA A 127 5.68 16.42 -1.04
N ASN A 128 6.51 15.38 -0.94
CA ASN A 128 7.76 15.21 -1.66
C ASN A 128 7.60 14.50 -3.01
N PHE A 129 6.36 14.27 -3.47
CA PHE A 129 6.01 13.51 -4.68
C PHE A 129 6.52 12.08 -4.68
N ARG A 130 6.72 11.48 -3.50
CA ARG A 130 7.03 10.05 -3.40
C ARG A 130 5.73 9.26 -3.50
N LEU A 131 5.78 8.24 -4.35
CA LEU A 131 4.65 7.34 -4.59
C LEU A 131 4.45 6.36 -3.44
N ARG A 132 3.24 6.30 -2.90
CA ARG A 132 2.78 5.37 -1.87
C ARG A 132 1.51 4.67 -2.39
N LEU A 133 1.62 3.36 -2.62
CA LEU A 133 0.53 2.57 -3.23
C LEU A 133 -0.21 1.67 -2.24
N ASN A 134 0.43 1.32 -1.13
CA ASN A 134 -0.08 0.32 -0.17
C ASN A 134 -0.35 0.90 1.22
N GLU A 135 -0.01 2.17 1.42
CA GLU A 135 -0.05 2.83 2.72
C GLU A 135 -0.51 4.28 2.52
N PRO A 136 -1.29 4.83 3.47
CA PRO A 136 -1.69 6.22 3.41
C PRO A 136 -0.48 7.14 3.38
N VAL A 137 -0.55 8.16 2.52
CA VAL A 137 0.45 9.22 2.47
C VAL A 137 0.53 9.94 3.82
N ARG A 138 1.77 10.21 4.25
CA ARG A 138 2.07 10.90 5.50
C ARG A 138 2.75 12.23 5.22
N SER A 139 2.33 13.26 5.93
CA SER A 139 3.00 14.56 5.96
C SER A 139 4.08 14.54 7.04
N ARG A 140 5.31 14.91 6.68
CA ARG A 140 6.43 15.11 7.61
C ARG A 140 6.53 16.59 7.95
N PHE A 141 6.75 16.90 9.22
CA PHE A 141 6.84 18.28 9.71
C PHE A 141 7.74 18.39 10.95
N SER A 142 8.32 19.57 11.16
CA SER A 142 8.93 19.95 12.44
C SER A 142 7.98 20.82 13.25
N LEU A 143 8.13 20.76 14.58
CA LEU A 143 7.40 21.58 15.53
C LEU A 143 8.38 22.56 16.18
N GLU A 144 8.08 23.85 16.09
CA GLU A 144 8.93 24.91 16.65
C GLU A 144 9.18 24.67 18.15
N GLY A 145 10.46 24.66 18.55
CA GLY A 145 10.89 24.40 19.92
C GLY A 145 11.10 22.92 20.27
N LEU A 146 10.75 21.98 19.40
CA LEU A 146 10.97 20.54 19.58
C LEU A 146 11.90 19.92 18.54
N GLU A 147 12.60 20.72 17.74
CA GLU A 147 13.42 20.26 16.61
C GLU A 147 14.70 19.51 17.02
N SER A 148 15.22 19.77 18.23
CA SER A 148 16.48 19.19 18.70
C SER A 148 16.22 18.24 19.87
N VAL A 149 16.52 16.95 19.68
CA VAL A 149 16.40 15.97 20.76
C VAL A 149 17.39 16.27 21.90
N ASP A 150 18.57 16.77 21.58
CA ASP A 150 19.54 17.19 22.59
C ASP A 150 19.00 18.34 23.47
N ALA A 151 18.28 19.30 22.88
CA ALA A 151 17.67 20.39 23.64
C ALA A 151 16.58 19.85 24.59
N ILE A 152 15.79 18.87 24.12
CA ILE A 152 14.78 18.17 24.92
C ILE A 152 15.45 17.41 26.08
N GLN A 153 16.53 16.67 25.82
CA GLN A 153 17.27 15.94 26.86
C GLN A 153 17.92 16.87 27.88
N ARG A 154 18.50 18.01 27.44
CA ARG A 154 19.10 19.01 28.33
C ARG A 154 18.07 19.72 29.22
N SER A 155 16.82 19.82 28.77
CA SER A 155 15.74 20.34 29.62
C SER A 155 15.47 19.43 30.84
N GLY A 156 15.81 18.15 30.73
CA GLY A 156 15.64 17.18 31.81
C GLY A 156 14.17 16.88 32.08
N LYS A 157 13.82 16.66 33.35
CA LYS A 157 12.48 16.25 33.75
C LYS A 157 11.43 17.34 33.50
N GLU A 158 10.46 17.09 32.62
CA GLU A 158 9.36 17.99 32.30
C GLU A 158 8.16 17.21 31.75
N THR A 159 6.95 17.61 32.12
CA THR A 159 5.73 17.08 31.48
C THR A 159 5.20 18.07 30.44
N LEU A 160 5.10 17.62 29.19
CA LEU A 160 4.52 18.38 28.08
C LEU A 160 3.08 17.92 27.83
N LEU A 161 2.14 18.83 27.97
CA LEU A 161 0.72 18.58 27.69
C LEU A 161 0.39 19.07 26.29
N PHE A 162 0.04 18.14 25.40
CA PHE A 162 -0.37 18.42 24.03
C PHE A 162 -1.88 18.45 23.91
N SER A 163 -2.39 19.43 23.18
CA SER A 163 -3.81 19.57 22.86
C SER A 163 -3.96 19.85 21.37
N ALA A 164 -4.95 19.23 20.72
CA ALA A 164 -5.21 19.41 19.28
C ALA A 164 -6.71 19.46 18.98
N GLY A 165 -7.45 20.24 19.77
CA GLY A 165 -8.89 20.46 19.56
C GLY A 165 -9.69 19.15 19.58
N ARG A 166 -10.49 18.90 18.54
CA ARG A 166 -11.36 17.71 18.44
C ARG A 166 -10.61 16.42 18.10
N GLN A 167 -9.37 16.51 17.59
CA GLN A 167 -8.55 15.36 17.23
C GLN A 167 -7.85 14.73 18.44
N LEU A 168 -7.62 15.53 19.49
CA LEU A 168 -7.24 15.05 20.83
C LEU A 168 -8.34 15.46 21.82
N ALA A 169 -9.34 14.58 21.99
CA ALA A 169 -10.43 14.81 22.93
C ALA A 169 -9.92 14.97 24.38
N GLU A 170 -8.85 14.26 24.72
CA GLU A 170 -8.12 14.42 25.98
C GLU A 170 -6.70 14.94 25.70
N PRO A 171 -6.19 15.89 26.48
CA PRO A 171 -4.81 16.34 26.33
C PRO A 171 -3.80 15.20 26.56
N ALA A 172 -2.88 15.00 25.62
CA ALA A 172 -1.84 13.98 25.73
C ALA A 172 -0.65 14.50 26.55
N ALA A 173 -0.37 13.85 27.68
CA ALA A 173 0.75 14.19 28.54
C ALA A 173 2.00 13.37 28.19
N VAL A 174 3.03 14.02 27.67
CA VAL A 174 4.37 13.44 27.44
C VAL A 174 5.23 13.74 28.65
N VAL A 175 5.47 12.72 29.46
CA VAL A 175 6.38 12.83 30.60
C VAL A 175 7.80 12.57 30.12
N LEU A 176 8.66 13.58 30.27
CA LEU A 176 10.08 13.50 30.06
C LEU A 176 10.78 13.40 31.42
N ASP A 177 11.67 12.41 31.59
CA ASP A 177 12.52 12.23 32.76
C ASP A 177 13.98 12.63 32.49
N ASP A 178 14.76 12.86 33.55
CA ASP A 178 16.19 13.15 33.44
C ASP A 178 16.99 11.95 32.91
N GLY A 179 17.97 12.22 32.05
CA GLY A 179 18.90 11.21 31.54
C GLY A 179 18.30 10.20 30.56
N MET A 180 17.12 10.49 29.99
CA MET A 180 16.53 9.62 28.98
C MET A 180 17.37 9.56 27.71
N SER A 181 17.53 8.36 27.15
CA SER A 181 18.12 8.18 25.83
C SER A 181 17.22 8.72 24.73
N THR A 182 17.78 9.00 23.57
CA THR A 182 17.06 9.46 22.37
C THR A 182 15.92 8.51 22.00
N GLU A 183 16.15 7.20 22.10
CA GLU A 183 15.12 6.18 21.83
C GLU A 183 13.98 6.21 22.86
N GLN A 184 14.28 6.50 24.14
CA GLN A 184 13.27 6.63 25.18
C GLN A 184 12.39 7.87 24.94
N VAL A 185 13.00 9.00 24.57
CA VAL A 185 12.29 10.23 24.19
C VAL A 185 11.33 9.94 23.01
N LEU A 186 11.83 9.34 21.93
CA LEU A 186 11.00 8.98 20.77
C LEU A 186 9.86 8.03 21.16
N ARG A 187 10.13 7.03 22.01
CA ARG A 187 9.11 6.08 22.47
C ARG A 187 8.03 6.79 23.28
N ARG A 188 8.38 7.75 24.14
CA ARG A 188 7.41 8.54 24.92
C ARG A 188 6.51 9.38 24.01
N PHE A 189 7.09 10.08 23.03
CA PHE A 189 6.31 10.82 22.03
C PHE A 189 5.40 9.90 21.22
N ASN A 190 5.92 8.77 20.73
CA ASN A 190 5.14 7.82 19.93
C ASN A 190 4.01 7.14 20.73
N ALA A 191 4.21 6.86 22.01
CA ALA A 191 3.18 6.24 22.85
C ALA A 191 2.00 7.16 23.15
N THR A 192 2.27 8.47 23.25
CA THR A 192 1.29 9.49 23.66
C THR A 192 0.64 10.14 22.44
N LEU A 193 1.44 10.66 21.51
CA LEU A 193 0.96 11.32 20.30
C LEU A 193 0.49 10.33 19.23
N GLY A 194 0.82 9.04 19.37
CA GLY A 194 0.36 7.98 18.48
C GLY A 194 -1.16 7.83 18.44
N GLN A 195 -1.87 8.20 19.52
CA GLN A 195 -3.33 8.22 19.56
C GLN A 195 -3.94 9.24 18.58
N ALA A 196 -3.20 10.32 18.29
CA ALA A 196 -3.56 11.34 17.32
C ALA A 196 -2.96 11.09 15.93
N GLY A 197 -2.43 9.88 15.67
CA GLY A 197 -1.80 9.51 14.41
C GLY A 197 -0.40 10.10 14.17
N ILE A 198 0.12 10.88 15.14
CA ILE A 198 1.43 11.54 15.05
C ILE A 198 2.53 10.58 15.51
N ARG A 199 3.58 10.46 14.71
CA ARG A 199 4.76 9.66 14.97
C ARG A 199 6.00 10.56 14.99
N ALA A 200 6.80 10.47 16.04
CA ALA A 200 8.10 11.10 16.16
C ALA A 200 9.21 10.18 15.62
N GLU A 201 10.10 10.76 14.82
CA GLU A 201 11.25 10.10 14.21
C GLU A 201 12.45 11.06 14.16
N LEU A 202 13.66 10.50 14.09
CA LEU A 202 14.86 11.29 13.83
C LEU A 202 15.11 11.37 12.33
N ASP A 203 15.49 12.55 11.86
CA ASP A 203 15.98 12.76 10.51
C ASP A 203 17.44 12.29 10.36
N SER A 204 17.96 12.25 9.13
CA SER A 204 19.37 11.93 8.86
C SER A 204 20.35 12.84 9.58
N ASP A 205 19.92 14.08 9.85
CA ASP A 205 20.72 15.11 10.52
C ASP A 205 20.59 15.05 12.05
N GLY A 206 19.86 14.06 12.60
CA GLY A 206 19.60 13.93 14.03
C GLY A 206 18.57 14.92 14.59
N ALA A 207 17.88 15.66 13.72
CA ALA A 207 16.76 16.52 14.11
C ALA A 207 15.50 15.69 14.38
N LEU A 208 14.68 16.11 15.35
CA LEU A 208 13.39 15.50 15.62
C LEU A 208 12.36 15.97 14.58
N LYS A 209 11.75 15.01 13.91
CA LYS A 209 10.66 15.20 12.95
C LYS A 209 9.43 14.44 13.40
N PHE A 210 8.29 14.94 13.00
CA PHE A 210 7.00 14.34 13.25
C PHE A 210 6.35 13.99 11.92
N SER A 211 5.60 12.89 11.88
CA SER A 211 4.79 12.52 10.72
C SER A 211 3.39 12.12 11.13
N ALA A 212 2.39 12.51 10.35
CA ALA A 212 0.99 12.12 10.52
C ALA A 212 0.38 11.78 9.15
N PRO A 213 -0.68 10.94 9.09
CA PRO A 213 -1.44 10.77 7.86
C PRO A 213 -1.87 12.14 7.32
N GLU A 214 -1.73 12.36 6.02
CA GLU A 214 -1.94 13.70 5.44
C GLU A 214 -3.36 14.23 5.69
N ALA A 215 -4.37 13.37 5.61
CA ALA A 215 -5.76 13.72 5.88
C ALA A 215 -5.97 14.24 7.32
N ASP A 216 -5.36 13.57 8.30
CA ASP A 216 -5.43 13.98 9.72
C ASP A 216 -4.62 15.25 9.95
N TRP A 217 -3.45 15.34 9.29
CA TRP A 217 -2.56 16.48 9.42
C TRP A 217 -3.22 17.79 8.99
N GLN A 218 -3.98 17.82 7.90
CA GLN A 218 -4.71 19.02 7.47
C GLN A 218 -5.68 19.54 8.54
N GLN A 219 -6.21 18.66 9.41
CA GLN A 219 -7.10 19.05 10.50
C GLN A 219 -6.32 19.43 11.77
N LEU A 220 -5.18 18.78 12.02
CA LEU A 220 -4.29 19.04 13.14
C LEU A 220 -3.51 20.35 12.99
N LYS A 221 -3.15 20.71 11.75
CA LYS A 221 -2.38 21.91 11.41
C LYS A 221 -3.08 23.16 11.93
N GLY A 222 -2.41 23.87 12.84
CA GLY A 222 -2.94 25.08 13.47
C GLY A 222 -3.82 24.86 14.71
N GLN A 223 -4.19 23.62 15.06
CA GLN A 223 -4.87 23.31 16.33
C GLN A 223 -3.92 22.80 17.39
N LEU A 224 -2.74 22.31 17.00
CA LEU A 224 -1.74 21.78 17.91
C LEU A 224 -1.19 22.87 18.84
N ALA A 225 -1.30 22.65 20.14
CA ALA A 225 -0.76 23.51 21.17
C ALA A 225 -0.13 22.67 22.28
N VAL A 226 0.93 23.20 22.88
CA VAL A 226 1.68 22.57 23.95
C VAL A 226 1.75 23.47 25.17
N GLN A 227 1.65 22.85 26.34
CA GLN A 227 1.89 23.47 27.63
C GLN A 227 3.00 22.69 28.34
N GLY A 228 4.03 23.38 28.80
CA GLY A 228 5.13 22.78 29.56
C GLY A 228 5.07 23.11 31.05
N GLU A 229 6.19 22.93 31.73
CA GLU A 229 6.38 23.27 33.15
C GLU A 229 7.37 24.42 33.36
N GLY A 230 7.86 25.02 32.28
CA GLY A 230 8.71 26.21 32.29
C GLY A 230 10.13 25.98 31.76
N LYS A 231 10.47 24.78 31.27
CA LYS A 231 11.81 24.51 30.72
C LYS A 231 11.83 24.60 29.20
N LEU A 232 11.11 23.72 28.52
CA LEU A 232 10.91 23.80 27.06
C LEU A 232 9.77 24.76 26.71
N PHE A 233 8.67 24.70 27.46
CA PHE A 233 7.50 25.54 27.24
C PHE A 233 6.98 26.14 28.55
N ALA A 234 6.37 27.31 28.49
CA ALA A 234 5.90 28.03 29.67
C ALA A 234 4.81 27.26 30.44
N LYS A 235 4.89 27.30 31.79
CA LYS A 235 3.89 26.69 32.67
C LYS A 235 2.56 27.44 32.60
N GLY A 236 1.46 26.69 32.50
CA GLY A 236 0.10 27.23 32.63
C GLY A 236 -0.40 28.03 31.42
N LYS A 237 0.40 28.19 30.37
CA LYS A 237 -0.02 28.84 29.12
C LYS A 237 0.10 27.86 27.97
N ASN A 238 -1.03 27.59 27.32
CA ASN A 238 -1.04 26.78 26.11
C ASN A 238 -0.44 27.59 24.95
N THR A 239 0.68 27.13 24.42
CA THR A 239 1.41 27.80 23.33
C THR A 239 1.08 27.05 22.03
N ARG A 240 0.48 27.75 21.07
CA ARG A 240 0.23 27.17 19.75
C ARG A 240 1.56 26.88 19.06
N LEU A 241 1.75 25.62 18.67
CA LEU A 241 2.95 25.19 17.96
C LEU A 241 2.84 25.60 16.50
N LYS A 242 3.85 26.32 16.00
CA LYS A 242 4.00 26.47 14.55
C LYS A 242 4.66 25.22 14.00
N SER A 243 4.06 24.68 12.96
CA SER A 243 4.55 23.51 12.26
C SER A 243 5.12 23.91 10.91
N GLN A 244 6.31 23.43 10.60
CA GLN A 244 6.91 23.58 9.27
C GLN A 244 6.87 22.23 8.56
N GLU A 245 6.09 22.14 7.48
CA GLU A 245 6.01 20.93 6.66
C GLU A 245 7.26 20.78 5.79
N GLU A 246 7.76 19.55 5.72
CA GLU A 246 8.90 19.21 4.91
C GLU A 246 8.45 18.86 3.49
N GLY A 247 9.14 19.42 2.49
CA GLY A 247 9.00 18.98 1.11
C GLY A 247 7.82 19.53 0.34
N LEU A 248 6.93 20.30 0.96
CA LEU A 248 5.84 20.96 0.25
C LEU A 248 6.43 22.00 -0.73
N LEU A 249 6.43 21.66 -2.02
CA LEU A 249 6.73 22.65 -3.05
C LEU A 249 5.68 23.76 -2.93
N ALA A 250 6.16 24.99 -2.75
CA ALA A 250 5.34 26.18 -2.72
C ALA A 250 6.15 27.32 -3.32
N PHE A 251 5.53 28.08 -4.21
CA PHE A 251 6.16 29.24 -4.81
C PHE A 251 5.60 30.51 -4.16
N PRO A 252 6.42 31.55 -3.96
CA PRO A 252 5.96 32.81 -3.36
C PRO A 252 4.84 33.44 -4.21
N THR A 253 3.67 33.64 -3.61
CA THR A 253 2.52 34.29 -4.26
C THR A 253 2.79 35.77 -4.55
N GLU A 254 3.60 36.40 -3.71
CA GLU A 254 4.06 37.78 -3.89
C GLU A 254 5.52 37.78 -4.37
N ILE A 255 5.70 37.94 -5.68
CA ILE A 255 7.02 38.17 -6.27
C ILE A 255 7.27 39.68 -6.24
N ARG A 256 8.30 40.15 -5.52
CA ARG A 256 8.69 41.56 -5.61
C ARG A 256 9.36 41.74 -6.96
N THR A 257 8.59 42.24 -7.92
CA THR A 257 8.96 42.39 -9.33
C THR A 257 10.16 43.31 -9.58
N ASP A 258 10.60 44.03 -8.56
CA ASP A 258 11.74 44.96 -8.63
C ASP A 258 13.06 44.26 -8.25
N ALA A 259 12.98 43.05 -7.69
CA ALA A 259 14.13 42.26 -7.29
C ALA A 259 14.43 41.18 -8.34
N PHE A 260 15.19 41.53 -9.37
CA PHE A 260 15.71 40.61 -10.39
C PHE A 260 16.37 39.34 -9.82
N ARG A 261 16.95 39.44 -8.61
CA ARG A 261 17.49 38.31 -7.85
C ARG A 261 16.41 37.31 -7.43
N GLU A 262 15.26 37.78 -6.95
CA GLU A 262 14.14 36.92 -6.51
C GLU A 262 13.53 36.17 -7.71
N GLN A 263 13.38 36.85 -8.86
CA GLN A 263 12.90 36.21 -10.09
C GLN A 263 13.84 35.11 -10.59
N ARG A 264 15.16 35.32 -10.52
CA ARG A 264 16.15 34.27 -10.84
C ARG A 264 16.08 33.10 -9.88
N GLN A 265 15.99 33.35 -8.57
CA GLN A 265 15.84 32.29 -7.57
C GLN A 265 14.56 31.49 -7.78
N LEU A 266 13.46 32.16 -8.14
CA LEU A 266 12.22 31.51 -8.50
C LEU A 266 12.37 30.66 -9.76
N LEU A 267 13.01 31.18 -10.82
CA LEU A 267 13.30 30.41 -12.03
C LEU A 267 14.14 29.16 -11.72
N ASP A 268 15.21 29.30 -10.92
CA ASP A 268 16.07 28.19 -10.52
C ASP A 268 15.28 27.14 -9.72
N SER A 269 14.38 27.57 -8.84
CA SER A 269 13.48 26.69 -8.09
C SER A 269 12.50 25.96 -9.01
N VAL A 270 11.92 26.65 -10.00
CA VAL A 270 11.02 26.06 -11.00
C VAL A 270 11.75 25.04 -11.87
N VAL A 271 12.98 25.33 -12.30
CA VAL A 271 13.80 24.40 -13.09
C VAL A 271 14.15 23.16 -12.26
N SER A 272 14.58 23.33 -11.02
CA SER A 272 14.86 22.20 -10.11
C SER A 272 13.61 21.34 -9.86
N ALA A 273 12.44 21.97 -9.70
CA ALA A 273 11.17 21.27 -9.58
C ALA A 273 10.82 20.48 -10.86
N LEU A 274 11.01 21.08 -12.04
CA LEU A 274 10.80 20.42 -13.33
C LEU A 274 11.70 19.20 -13.51
N ASP A 275 12.99 19.32 -13.21
CA ASP A 275 13.94 18.20 -13.32
C ASP A 275 13.56 17.05 -12.36
N ARG A 276 13.18 17.40 -11.13
CA ARG A 276 12.71 16.41 -10.13
C ARG A 276 11.43 15.71 -10.60
N ILE A 277 10.45 16.44 -11.10
CA ILE A 277 9.18 15.89 -11.59
C ILE A 277 9.42 15.02 -12.84
N GLY A 278 10.28 15.45 -13.75
CA GLY A 278 10.68 14.66 -14.93
C GLY A 278 11.26 13.31 -14.52
N GLY A 279 12.23 13.30 -13.61
CA GLY A 279 12.82 12.06 -13.09
C GLY A 279 11.81 11.15 -12.38
N LEU A 280 10.87 11.71 -11.62
CA LEU A 280 9.80 10.93 -10.97
C LEU A 280 8.84 10.30 -11.98
N ARG A 281 8.48 11.04 -13.05
CA ARG A 281 7.62 10.50 -14.11
C ARG A 281 8.31 9.40 -14.90
N ASP A 282 9.60 9.56 -15.19
CA ASP A 282 10.37 8.51 -15.84
C ASP A 282 10.39 7.25 -14.98
N GLN A 283 10.66 7.36 -13.68
CA GLN A 283 10.60 6.24 -12.74
C GLN A 283 9.20 5.59 -12.70
N LEU A 284 8.14 6.40 -12.72
CA LEU A 284 6.77 5.92 -12.70
C LEU A 284 6.41 5.16 -13.98
N ARG A 285 6.84 5.64 -15.15
CA ARG A 285 6.65 4.95 -16.44
C ARG A 285 7.36 3.61 -16.48
N HIS A 286 8.64 3.56 -16.09
CA HIS A 286 9.39 2.30 -16.03
C HIS A 286 8.65 1.28 -15.14
N ARG A 287 8.16 1.72 -13.98
CA ARG A 287 7.41 0.83 -13.09
C ARG A 287 6.07 0.38 -13.66
N GLN A 288 5.36 1.23 -14.41
CA GLN A 288 4.14 0.83 -15.10
C GLN A 288 4.42 -0.20 -16.18
N ASP A 289 5.50 -0.03 -16.94
CA ASP A 289 5.90 -0.96 -17.99
C ASP A 289 6.34 -2.30 -17.39
N ASP A 290 7.10 -2.30 -16.30
CA ASP A 290 7.44 -3.51 -15.55
C ASP A 290 6.20 -4.28 -15.08
N ILE A 291 5.17 -3.56 -14.59
CA ILE A 291 3.90 -4.16 -14.16
C ILE A 291 3.13 -4.73 -15.35
N ARG A 292 3.10 -4.04 -16.50
CA ARG A 292 2.46 -4.54 -17.72
C ARG A 292 3.15 -5.80 -18.24
N ASP A 293 4.49 -5.78 -18.31
CA ASP A 293 5.28 -6.93 -18.71
C ASP A 293 5.08 -8.13 -17.76
N PHE A 294 5.00 -7.86 -16.46
CA PHE A 294 4.69 -8.87 -15.45
C PHE A 294 3.29 -9.47 -15.65
N LEU A 295 2.29 -8.62 -15.90
CA LEU A 295 0.92 -9.03 -16.18
C LEU A 295 0.83 -9.89 -17.45
N ASP A 296 1.49 -9.50 -18.52
CA ASP A 296 1.47 -10.24 -19.80
C ASP A 296 2.11 -11.61 -19.65
N ARG A 297 3.22 -11.72 -18.89
CA ARG A 297 3.87 -13.01 -18.60
C ARG A 297 2.97 -13.90 -17.76
N HIS A 298 2.42 -13.39 -16.67
CA HIS A 298 1.57 -14.18 -15.77
C HIS A 298 0.23 -14.55 -16.39
N ALA A 299 -0.40 -13.67 -17.16
CA ALA A 299 -1.60 -14.00 -17.92
C ALA A 299 -1.32 -15.17 -18.87
N SER A 300 -0.17 -15.18 -19.53
CA SER A 300 0.21 -16.28 -20.43
C SER A 300 0.48 -17.61 -19.71
N GLU A 301 0.99 -17.57 -18.47
CA GLU A 301 1.24 -18.76 -17.65
C GLU A 301 -0.06 -19.33 -17.06
N ASP A 302 -0.89 -18.46 -16.47
CA ASP A 302 -2.20 -18.81 -15.94
C ASP A 302 -3.13 -19.35 -17.05
N GLU A 303 -3.10 -18.76 -18.25
CA GLU A 303 -3.91 -19.21 -19.39
C GLU A 303 -3.44 -20.58 -19.92
N ARG A 304 -2.12 -20.85 -19.92
CA ARG A 304 -1.58 -22.18 -20.25
C ARG A 304 -1.98 -23.21 -19.21
N GLU A 305 -1.85 -22.90 -17.92
CA GLU A 305 -2.22 -23.81 -16.83
C GLU A 305 -3.73 -24.08 -16.83
N TRP A 306 -4.54 -23.04 -17.06
CA TRP A 306 -5.98 -23.17 -17.24
C TRP A 306 -6.33 -24.05 -18.44
N ALA A 307 -5.71 -23.82 -19.61
CA ALA A 307 -5.96 -24.61 -20.81
C ALA A 307 -5.59 -26.09 -20.61
N HIS A 308 -4.46 -26.37 -19.94
CA HIS A 308 -4.05 -27.73 -19.61
C HIS A 308 -5.02 -28.41 -18.64
N THR A 309 -5.44 -27.71 -17.59
CA THR A 309 -6.39 -28.22 -16.60
C THR A 309 -7.76 -28.46 -17.22
N PHE A 310 -8.22 -27.53 -18.06
CA PHE A 310 -9.47 -27.66 -18.80
C PHE A 310 -9.43 -28.85 -19.75
N ALA A 311 -8.37 -28.99 -20.56
CA ALA A 311 -8.19 -30.12 -21.46
C ALA A 311 -8.14 -31.46 -20.70
N ALA A 312 -7.41 -31.53 -19.57
CA ALA A 312 -7.38 -32.72 -18.72
C ALA A 312 -8.74 -33.05 -18.13
N SER A 313 -9.50 -32.05 -17.66
CA SER A 313 -10.85 -32.23 -17.12
C SER A 313 -11.86 -32.68 -18.18
N MET A 314 -11.74 -32.15 -19.41
CA MET A 314 -12.58 -32.54 -20.54
C MET A 314 -12.25 -33.97 -20.99
N LEU A 315 -10.97 -34.34 -21.03
CA LEU A 315 -10.53 -35.68 -21.36
C LEU A 315 -10.97 -36.71 -20.31
N ASP A 316 -10.88 -36.40 -19.01
CA ASP A 316 -11.42 -37.24 -17.93
C ASP A 316 -12.95 -37.39 -18.04
N ARG A 317 -13.66 -36.31 -18.41
CA ARG A 317 -15.11 -36.36 -18.63
C ARG A 317 -15.50 -37.18 -19.86
N MET A 318 -14.75 -37.06 -20.96
CA MET A 318 -14.94 -37.90 -22.16
C MET A 318 -14.56 -39.35 -21.93
N GLY A 319 -13.47 -39.62 -21.20
CA GLY A 319 -13.04 -40.97 -20.83
C GLY A 319 -14.05 -41.70 -19.97
N ARG A 320 -14.74 -40.97 -19.07
CA ARG A 320 -15.91 -41.50 -18.33
C ARG A 320 -17.16 -41.67 -19.21
N SER A 321 -17.32 -40.84 -20.25
CA SER A 321 -18.43 -40.97 -21.19
C SER A 321 -18.29 -42.15 -22.16
N ALA A 322 -17.07 -42.58 -22.47
CA ALA A 322 -16.80 -43.76 -23.29
C ALA A 322 -17.34 -45.06 -22.64
N THR A 323 -17.45 -45.08 -21.30
CA THR A 323 -18.08 -46.17 -20.56
C THR A 323 -19.59 -46.25 -20.77
N HIS A 324 -20.26 -45.16 -21.16
CA HIS A 324 -21.69 -45.16 -21.47
C HIS A 324 -21.99 -45.74 -22.86
N TYR A 325 -21.09 -45.60 -23.84
CA TYR A 325 -21.24 -46.24 -25.15
C TYR A 325 -21.00 -47.76 -25.09
N SER A 326 -20.06 -48.23 -24.27
CA SER A 326 -19.86 -49.68 -24.09
C SER A 326 -21.00 -50.33 -23.31
N ALA A 327 -21.58 -49.64 -22.31
CA ALA A 327 -22.77 -50.12 -21.60
C ALA A 327 -24.02 -50.15 -22.50
N ALA A 328 -24.19 -49.16 -23.38
CA ALA A 328 -25.25 -49.15 -24.40
C ALA A 328 -25.05 -50.27 -25.44
N ALA A 329 -23.82 -50.52 -25.89
CA ALA A 329 -23.53 -51.63 -26.80
C ALA A 329 -23.74 -53.00 -26.15
N GLN A 330 -23.35 -53.17 -24.87
CA GLN A 330 -23.57 -54.41 -24.12
C GLN A 330 -25.06 -54.69 -23.86
N THR A 331 -25.87 -53.64 -23.62
CA THR A 331 -27.32 -53.80 -23.47
C THR A 331 -28.01 -54.15 -24.78
N VAL A 332 -27.58 -53.59 -25.92
CA VAL A 332 -28.10 -53.98 -27.24
C VAL A 332 -27.73 -55.43 -27.59
N VAL A 333 -26.51 -55.88 -27.30
CA VAL A 333 -26.10 -57.29 -27.51
C VAL A 333 -26.83 -58.25 -26.55
N ALA A 334 -27.07 -57.84 -25.30
CA ALA A 334 -27.87 -58.62 -24.35
C ALA A 334 -29.35 -58.74 -24.78
N GLN A 335 -29.93 -57.67 -25.36
CA GLN A 335 -31.28 -57.72 -25.91
C GLN A 335 -31.38 -58.48 -27.23
N ALA A 336 -30.32 -58.49 -28.05
CA ALA A 336 -30.28 -59.29 -29.28
C ALA A 336 -30.19 -60.80 -29.02
N ASN A 337 -29.61 -61.22 -27.88
CA ASN A 337 -29.51 -62.63 -27.48
C ASN A 337 -30.72 -63.17 -26.70
N LEU A 338 -31.72 -62.33 -26.39
CA LEU A 338 -33.02 -62.76 -25.89
C LEU A 338 -33.89 -63.25 -27.05
N SER A 339 -33.58 -64.43 -27.58
CA SER A 339 -34.43 -65.07 -28.59
C SER A 339 -35.71 -65.62 -27.95
N ARG A 340 -36.82 -65.58 -28.71
CA ARG A 340 -38.15 -66.11 -28.33
C ARG A 340 -38.10 -67.54 -27.75
N PHE A 341 -37.09 -68.34 -28.10
CA PHE A 341 -36.84 -69.67 -27.57
C PHE A 341 -36.50 -69.70 -26.07
N ALA A 342 -35.72 -68.74 -25.56
CA ALA A 342 -35.33 -68.67 -24.14
C ALA A 342 -36.52 -68.29 -23.22
N VAL A 343 -37.48 -67.53 -23.76
CA VAL A 343 -38.72 -67.18 -23.05
C VAL A 343 -39.71 -68.35 -23.05
N VAL A 344 -39.76 -69.15 -24.12
CA VAL A 344 -40.61 -70.35 -24.19
C VAL A 344 -40.07 -71.48 -23.30
N SER A 345 -38.74 -71.62 -23.15
CA SER A 345 -38.14 -72.62 -22.25
C SER A 345 -38.27 -72.30 -20.76
N LEU A 346 -38.70 -71.08 -20.40
CA LEU A 346 -38.96 -70.68 -19.01
C LEU A 346 -40.45 -70.76 -18.64
N LEU A 347 -41.32 -71.02 -19.62
CA LEU A 347 -42.78 -71.10 -19.49
C LEU A 347 -43.32 -72.52 -19.71
N ALA A 348 -42.45 -73.51 -19.91
CA ALA A 348 -42.74 -74.95 -19.92
C ALA A 348 -42.00 -75.61 -18.76
#